data_AF-A0A382KC29-F1
#
_entry.id   AF-A0A382KC29-F1
#
_cell.length_a   1.000
_cell.length_b   1.000
_cell.length_c   1.000
_cell.angle_alpha   90.00
_cell.angle_beta   90.00
_cell.angle_gamma   90.00
#
_symmetry.space_group_name_H-M   'P 1'
#
loop_
_entity.id
_entity.type
_entity.pdbx_description
1 polymer ?
#
loop_
_entity_poly.entity_id
_entity_poly.type
_entity_poly.pdbx_seq_one_letter_code
_entity_poly.pdbx_strand_id
1 'polypeptide(L)' 'YKFNHDTEGLSLGVGFSIQLIGLMTKFSYSLNDAGAFSPVNRISVGISL' A
#
# COMPACT_ATOMS: atom_id res chain seq x y z
N TYR A 1 0.39 -14.20 28.98
CA TYR A 1 1.63 -13.89 28.26
C TYR A 1 1.22 -13.19 26.97
N LYS A 2 1.45 -11.88 26.86
CA LYS A 2 1.00 -11.06 25.72
C LYS A 2 1.99 -11.34 24.59
N PHE A 3 1.61 -12.19 23.65
CA PHE A 3 2.43 -12.47 22.46
C PHE A 3 2.48 -11.19 21.62
N ASN A 4 3.55 -10.40 21.78
CA ASN A 4 3.98 -9.48 20.75
C ASN A 4 4.58 -10.35 19.63
N HIS A 5 3.72 -10.78 18.70
CA HIS A 5 4.18 -11.22 17.39
C HIS A 5 4.62 -9.97 16.64
N ASP A 6 5.82 -9.47 16.96
CA ASP A 6 6.58 -8.62 16.04
C ASP A 6 7.04 -9.53 14.88
N THR A 7 6.07 -10.02 14.11
CA THR A 7 6.35 -10.66 12.85
C THR A 7 6.51 -9.55 11.85
N GLU A 8 7.76 -9.28 11.50
CA GLU A 8 8.14 -8.30 10.49
C GLU A 8 7.51 -8.71 9.16
N GLY A 9 6.46 -7.97 8.76
CA GLY A 9 5.79 -8.16 7.48
C GLY A 9 6.45 -7.32 6.39
N LEU A 10 6.71 -7.91 5.23
CA LEU A 10 7.28 -7.21 4.09
C LEU A 10 6.16 -6.65 3.20
N SER A 11 6.17 -5.33 2.98
CA SER A 11 5.24 -4.70 2.05
C SER A 11 5.97 -4.32 0.76
N LEU A 12 5.46 -4.80 -0.38
CA LEU A 12 5.92 -4.46 -1.72
C LEU A 12 4.82 -3.71 -2.45
N GLY A 13 5.14 -2.54 -2.99
CA GLY A 13 4.18 -1.71 -3.69
C GLY A 13 4.73 -1.13 -4.99
N VAL A 14 3.85 -0.98 -5.97
CA VAL A 14 4.11 -0.28 -7.22
C VAL A 14 3.02 0.75 -7.43
N GLY A 15 3.39 1.92 -7.93
CA GLY A 15 2.44 2.98 -8.19
C GLY A 15 2.96 3.93 -9.25
N PHE A 16 2.03 4.62 -9.89
CA PHE A 16 2.35 5.68 -10.84
C PHE A 16 1.46 6.89 -10.56
N SER A 17 2.02 8.07 -10.83
CA SER A 17 1.32 9.35 -10.71
C SER A 17 1.39 10.09 -12.03
N ILE A 18 0.26 10.62 -12.47
CA ILE A 18 0.15 11.48 -13.65
C ILE A 18 -0.30 12.86 -13.19
N GLN A 19 0.43 13.88 -13.59
CA GLN A 19 0.08 15.28 -13.34
C GLN A 19 -0.27 15.97 -14.67
N LEU A 20 -1.51 16.43 -14.79
CA LEU A 20 -1.99 17.20 -15.94
C LEU A 20 -2.61 18.50 -15.42
N ILE A 21 -2.00 19.64 -15.76
CA ILE A 21 -2.56 21.00 -15.59
C ILE A 21 -3.15 21.20 -14.17
N GLY A 22 -2.33 20.99 -13.14
CA GLY A 22 -2.71 21.12 -11.74
C GLY A 22 -3.41 19.88 -11.15
N LEU A 23 -4.11 19.09 -11.96
CA LEU A 23 -4.75 17.87 -11.48
C LEU A 23 -3.74 16.71 -11.42
N MET A 24 -3.57 16.14 -10.23
CA MET A 24 -2.71 14.99 -10.00
C MET A 24 -3.56 13.76 -9.71
N THR A 25 -3.38 12.73 -10.52
CA THR A 25 -4.00 11.41 -10.31
C THR A 25 -2.93 10.42 -9.88
N LYS A 26 -3.16 9.73 -8.77
CA LYS A 26 -2.27 8.70 -8.22
C LYS A 26 -2.97 7.36 -8.23
N PHE A 27 -2.34 6.37 -8.84
CA PHE A 27 -2.75 4.97 -8.76
C PHE A 27 -1.64 4.18 -8.08
N SER A 28 -1.99 3.38 -7.09
CA SER A 28 -1.01 2.57 -6.35
C SER A 28 -1.60 1.22 -5.99
N TYR A 29 -0.76 0.20 -6.10
CA TYR A 29 -1.03 -1.16 -5.68
C TYR A 29 0.03 -1.60 -4.68
N SER A 30 -0.39 -2.19 -3.56
CA SER A 30 0.54 -2.75 -2.58
C SER A 30 0.12 -4.15 -2.16
N LEU A 31 1.07 -5.07 -2.24
CA LEU A 31 1.03 -6.38 -1.60
C LEU A 31 1.64 -6.23 -0.21
N ASN A 32 0.90 -6.63 0.81
CA ASN A 32 1.42 -6.64 2.16
C ASN A 32 1.47 -8.09 2.66
N ASP A 33 2.67 -8.63 2.74
CA ASP A 33 2.92 -9.93 3.37
C ASP A 33 3.02 -9.72 4.87
N ALA A 34 1.96 -10.07 5.59
CA ALA A 34 1.81 -9.78 7.01
C ALA A 34 2.32 -10.94 7.89
N GLY A 35 3.22 -11.78 7.36
CA GLY A 35 3.90 -12.85 8.09
C GLY A 35 2.95 -13.84 8.75
N ALA A 36 2.64 -13.66 10.05
CA ALA A 36 1.72 -14.51 10.80
C ALA A 36 0.23 -14.21 10.52
N PHE A 37 -0.06 -13.15 9.78
CA PHE A 37 -1.42 -12.74 9.39
C PHE A 37 -1.65 -12.97 7.89
N SER A 38 -2.92 -13.07 7.49
CA SER A 38 -3.27 -13.22 6.08
C SER A 38 -2.78 -12.02 5.26
N PRO A 39 -2.14 -12.26 4.10
CA PRO A 39 -1.67 -11.18 3.25
C PRO A 39 -2.85 -10.35 2.74
N VAL A 40 -2.65 -9.03 2.66
CA VAL A 40 -3.69 -8.09 2.20
C VAL A 40 -3.19 -7.31 1.00
N ASN A 41 -3.99 -7.32 -0.06
CA ASN A 41 -3.75 -6.51 -1.25
C ASN A 41 -4.51 -5.19 -1.09
N ARG A 42 -3.85 -4.05 -1.35
CA ARG A 42 -4.50 -2.74 -1.38
C ARG A 42 -4.38 -2.10 -2.74
N ILE A 43 -5.49 -1.53 -3.20
CA ILE A 43 -5.57 -0.68 -4.38
C ILE A 43 -5.97 0.71 -3.88
N SER A 44 -5.17 1.72 -4.23
CA SER A 44 -5.40 3.11 -3.85
C SER A 44 -5.54 3.96 -5.11
N VAL A 45 -6.57 4.80 -5.12
CA VAL A 45 -6.82 5.81 -6.16
C VAL A 45 -6.93 7.16 -5.46
N GLY A 46 -6.11 8.10 -5.88
CA GLY A 46 -6.09 9.46 -5.35
C GLY A 46 -6.22 10.50 -6.46
N ILE A 47 -7.03 11.52 -6.21
CA ILE A 47 -7.13 12.72 -7.05
C ILE A 47 -6.83 13.91 -6.15
N SER A 48 -5.90 14.77 -6.54
CA SER A 48 -5.57 16.01 -5.83
C SER A 48 -5.46 17.17 -6.81
N LEU A 49 -5.86 18.37 -6.35
CA LEU A 49 -5.78 19.64 -7.06
C LEU A 49 -4.54 20.44 -6.66
#